data_AF-A0A2D7VY04-F1
#
_entry.id   AF-A0A2D7VY04-F1
#
_cell.length_a   1.000
_cell.length_b   1.000
_cell.length_c   1.000
_cell.angle_alpha   90.00
_cell.angle_beta   90.00
_cell.angle_gamma   90.00
#
_symmetry.space_group_name_H-M   'P 1'
#
loop_
_entity.id
_entity.type
_entity.pdbx_description
1 polymer ?
#
loop_
_entity_poly.entity_id
_entity_poly.type
_entity_poly.pdbx_seq_one_letter_code
_entity_poly.pdbx_strand_id
1 'polypeptide(L)'
;MFEVKTQPSEELSVSLVQIQLVGAVEFGFHFKAYGYATKTVEQEDGTTVTTTLPTPLVEQDVSVTGDTWESFRGSDKTETEFVGDLALSLMGLERG
;
A
#
# COMPACT_ATOMS: atom_id res chain seq x y z
N MET A 1 8.10 -3.76 6.36
CA MET A 1 6.72 -3.28 6.20
C MET A 1 6.78 -1.78 5.99
N PHE A 2 6.01 -1.25 5.05
CA PHE A 2 5.89 0.18 4.80
C PHE A 2 4.45 0.54 4.44
N GLU A 3 4.14 1.83 4.49
CA GLU A 3 2.77 2.33 4.29
C GLU A 3 2.71 3.33 3.14
N VAL A 4 1.60 3.31 2.42
CA VAL A 4 1.30 4.25 1.34
C VAL A 4 -0.06 4.88 1.61
N LYS A 5 -0.11 6.20 1.71
CA LYS A 5 -1.38 6.93 1.80
C LYS A 5 -2.07 6.93 0.45
N THR A 6 -3.38 6.83 0.49
CA THR A 6 -4.21 6.78 -0.72
C THR A 6 -5.29 7.83 -0.67
N GLN A 7 -5.76 8.21 -1.85
CA GLN A 7 -6.94 9.04 -1.99
C GLN A 7 -8.17 8.14 -2.12
N PRO A 8 -9.12 8.18 -1.16
CA PRO A 8 -10.35 7.41 -1.25
C PRO A 8 -11.13 7.75 -2.53
N SER A 9 -11.67 6.73 -3.20
CA SER A 9 -12.56 6.92 -4.35
C SER A 9 -14.02 6.73 -3.93
N GLU A 10 -14.96 7.01 -4.85
CA GLU A 10 -16.40 6.74 -4.62
C GLU A 10 -16.68 5.23 -4.45
N GLU A 11 -15.85 4.37 -5.03
CA GLU A 11 -16.02 2.92 -5.02
C GLU A 11 -15.29 2.24 -3.84
N LEU A 12 -14.16 2.81 -3.37
CA LEU A 12 -13.32 2.19 -2.35
C LEU A 12 -12.76 3.24 -1.37
N SER A 13 -13.20 3.16 -0.12
CA SER A 13 -12.79 4.08 0.97
C SER A 13 -11.47 3.71 1.64
N VAL A 14 -10.51 3.18 0.89
CA VAL A 14 -9.16 2.92 1.40
C VAL A 14 -8.40 4.25 1.44
N SER A 15 -7.82 4.58 2.58
CA SER A 15 -7.01 5.79 2.80
C SER A 15 -5.56 5.46 3.22
N LEU A 16 -5.27 4.20 3.51
CA LEU A 16 -3.95 3.71 3.87
C LEU A 16 -3.75 2.29 3.33
N VAL A 17 -2.64 2.03 2.67
CA VAL A 17 -2.22 0.67 2.27
C VAL A 17 -0.96 0.30 3.04
N GLN A 18 -1.00 -0.79 3.80
CA GLN A 18 0.16 -1.36 4.47
C GLN A 18 0.73 -2.52 3.63
N ILE A 19 2.02 -2.49 3.37
CA ILE A 19 2.70 -3.46 2.50
C ILE A 19 3.78 -4.19 3.29
N GLN A 20 3.69 -5.51 3.32
CA GLN A 20 4.57 -6.40 4.06
C GLN A 20 5.31 -7.34 3.11
N LEU A 21 6.64 -7.36 3.20
CA LEU A 21 7.46 -8.38 2.53
C LEU A 21 7.18 -9.75 3.13
N VAL A 22 6.83 -10.70 2.28
CA VAL A 22 6.56 -12.10 2.64
C VAL A 22 7.75 -12.99 2.26
N GLY A 23 8.44 -12.67 1.18
CA GLY A 23 9.62 -13.41 0.76
C GLY A 23 10.43 -12.68 -0.31
N ALA A 24 11.72 -13.01 -0.37
CA ALA A 24 12.64 -12.52 -1.38
C ALA A 24 13.42 -13.70 -1.97
N VAL A 25 13.70 -13.62 -3.26
CA VAL A 25 14.54 -14.55 -4.02
C VAL A 25 15.55 -13.74 -4.83
N GLU A 26 16.57 -14.39 -5.41
CA GLU A 26 17.70 -13.72 -6.08
C GLU A 26 17.29 -12.66 -7.11
N PHE A 27 16.16 -12.85 -7.78
CA PHE A 27 15.59 -11.92 -8.76
C PHE A 27 14.09 -11.69 -8.54
N GLY A 28 13.68 -11.52 -7.29
CA GLY A 28 12.29 -11.20 -7.04
C GLY A 28 11.90 -11.00 -5.59
N PHE A 29 10.75 -10.35 -5.43
CA PHE A 29 10.14 -10.07 -4.14
C PHE A 29 8.65 -10.41 -4.17
N HIS A 30 8.14 -10.88 -3.05
CA HIS A 30 6.72 -11.13 -2.83
C HIS A 30 6.26 -10.37 -1.59
N PHE A 31 5.22 -9.55 -1.76
CA PHE A 31 4.60 -8.77 -0.70
C PHE A 31 3.12 -9.08 -0.60
N LYS A 32 2.58 -8.85 0.60
CA LYS A 32 1.15 -8.72 0.86
C LYS A 32 0.84 -7.25 1.12
N ALA A 33 -0.15 -6.72 0.42
CA ALA A 33 -0.65 -5.37 0.60
C ALA A 33 -2.07 -5.42 1.16
N TYR A 34 -2.34 -4.61 2.17
CA TYR A 34 -3.61 -4.54 2.89
C TYR A 34 -4.10 -3.10 2.88
N GLY A 35 -5.26 -2.86 2.27
CA GLY A 35 -5.89 -1.54 2.22
C GLY A 35 -6.86 -1.35 3.39
N TYR A 36 -6.71 -0.24 4.11
CA TYR A 36 -7.50 0.13 5.27
C TYR A 36 -8.17 1.48 5.09
N ALA A 37 -9.34 1.63 5.71
CA ALA A 37 -9.91 2.93 6.00
C ALA A 37 -9.30 3.49 7.29
N THR A 38 -9.17 4.82 7.33
CA THR A 38 -8.82 5.56 8.54
C THR A 38 -10.00 6.41 8.98
N LYS A 39 -10.10 6.64 10.29
CA LYS A 39 -11.11 7.51 10.90
C LYS A 39 -10.40 8.58 11.71
N THR A 40 -10.77 9.84 11.48
CA THR A 40 -10.36 10.95 12.34
C THR A 40 -11.35 11.07 13.51
N VAL A 41 -10.82 11.09 14.73
CA VAL A 41 -11.60 11.22 15.96
C VAL A 41 -11.09 12.46 16.70
N GLU A 42 -12.00 13.34 17.08
CA GLU A 42 -11.73 14.48 17.96
C GLU A 42 -11.66 13.98 19.41
N GLN A 43 -10.61 14.37 20.12
CA GLN A 43 -10.39 14.06 21.52
C GLN A 43 -10.95 15.16 22.42
N GLU A 44 -11.13 14.85 23.71
CA GLU A 44 -11.68 15.78 24.70
C GLU A 44 -10.81 17.03 24.93
N ASP A 45 -9.52 16.98 24.59
CA ASP A 45 -8.58 18.11 24.65
C ASP A 45 -8.60 19.01 23.40
N GLY A 46 -9.48 18.72 22.44
CA GLY A 46 -9.60 19.44 21.16
C GLY A 46 -8.58 18.99 20.10
N THR A 47 -7.76 17.97 20.36
CA THR A 47 -6.87 17.39 19.34
C THR A 47 -7.60 16.37 18.46
N THR A 48 -7.14 16.17 17.23
CA THR A 48 -7.68 15.13 16.34
C THR A 48 -6.65 14.03 16.14
N VAL A 49 -7.06 12.77 16.32
CA VAL A 49 -6.24 11.60 15.99
C VAL A 49 -6.87 10.84 14.84
N THR A 50 -6.04 10.53 13.84
CA THR A 50 -6.41 9.62 12.76
C THR A 50 -6.01 8.22 13.15
N THR A 51 -6.99 7.31 13.24
CA THR A 51 -6.77 5.90 13.56
C THR A 51 -7.09 5.02 12.35
N THR A 52 -6.32 3.97 12.15
CA THR A 52 -6.59 2.95 11.14
C THR A 52 -7.61 1.95 11.67
N LEU A 53 -8.63 1.61 10.88
CA LEU A 53 -9.59 0.59 11.27
C LEU A 53 -8.90 -0.79 11.31
N PRO A 54 -9.24 -1.66 12.28
CA PRO A 54 -8.48 -2.89 12.54
C PRO A 54 -8.63 -3.96 11.45
N THR A 55 -9.65 -3.85 10.59
CA THR A 55 -9.94 -4.84 9.54
C THR A 55 -9.60 -4.26 8.17
N PRO A 56 -8.76 -4.94 7.36
CA PRO A 56 -8.49 -4.52 5.99
C PRO A 56 -9.77 -4.63 5.15
N LEU A 57 -9.97 -3.64 4.29
CA LEU A 57 -11.07 -3.61 3.32
C LEU A 57 -10.73 -4.41 2.06
N VAL A 58 -9.44 -4.43 1.71
CA VAL A 58 -8.93 -5.15 0.53
C VAL A 58 -7.56 -5.74 0.85
N GLU A 59 -7.27 -6.90 0.28
CA GLU A 59 -5.98 -7.56 0.38
C GLU A 59 -5.49 -7.93 -1.02
N GLN A 60 -4.21 -7.76 -1.29
CA GLN A 60 -3.62 -8.03 -2.60
C GLN A 60 -2.22 -8.63 -2.47
N ASP A 61 -1.95 -9.66 -3.26
CA ASP A 61 -0.60 -10.16 -3.48
C ASP A 61 0.13 -9.28 -4.50
N VAL A 62 1.35 -8.88 -4.16
CA VAL A 62 2.21 -8.05 -5.01
C VAL A 62 3.50 -8.81 -5.27
N SER A 63 3.70 -9.26 -6.51
CA SER A 63 4.89 -10.01 -6.91
C SER A 63 5.72 -9.21 -7.90
N VAL A 64 6.97 -8.94 -7.53
CA VAL A 64 7.97 -8.31 -8.39
C VAL A 64 8.89 -9.43 -8.88
N THR A 65 8.53 -10.05 -10.00
CA THR A 65 9.27 -11.18 -10.62
C THR A 65 9.22 -11.05 -12.14
N GLY A 66 10.11 -11.74 -12.86
CA GLY A 66 10.11 -11.76 -14.33
C GLY A 66 10.20 -10.35 -14.93
N ASP A 67 9.29 -10.01 -15.84
CA ASP A 67 9.27 -8.71 -16.51
C ASP A 67 9.08 -7.53 -15.54
N THR A 68 8.34 -7.74 -14.44
CA THR A 68 8.16 -6.73 -13.39
C THR A 68 9.46 -6.46 -12.64
N TRP A 69 10.28 -7.50 -12.43
CA TRP A 69 11.60 -7.36 -11.83
C TRP A 69 12.56 -6.58 -12.74
N GLU A 70 12.58 -6.89 -14.04
CA GLU A 70 13.40 -6.16 -14.99
C GLU A 70 12.94 -4.70 -15.13
N SER A 71 11.64 -4.45 -15.05
CA SER A 71 11.08 -3.08 -14.99
C SER A 71 11.52 -2.33 -13.73
N PHE A 72 11.54 -3.00 -12.57
CA PHE A 72 12.06 -2.41 -11.33
C PHE A 72 13.55 -2.10 -11.44
N ARG A 73 14.37 -3.07 -11.86
CA ARG A 73 15.82 -2.89 -12.01
C ARG A 73 16.20 -1.81 -13.02
N GLY A 74 15.38 -1.62 -14.04
CA GLY A 74 15.55 -0.56 -15.03
C GLY A 74 15.03 0.82 -14.60
N SER A 75 14.36 0.91 -13.44
CA SER A 75 13.80 2.16 -12.93
C SER A 75 14.76 2.88 -11.97
N ASP A 76 14.54 4.18 -11.77
CA ASP A 76 15.19 5.02 -10.77
C ASP A 76 14.44 5.05 -9.43
N LYS A 77 13.35 4.27 -9.31
CA LYS A 77 12.49 4.21 -8.12
C LYS A 77 13.12 3.37 -7.02
N THR A 78 12.89 3.75 -5.77
CA THR A 78 13.15 2.86 -4.64
C THR A 78 12.20 1.66 -4.66
N GLU A 79 12.57 0.57 -3.98
CA GLU A 79 11.69 -0.60 -3.81
C GLU A 79 10.32 -0.18 -3.26
N THR A 80 10.30 0.67 -2.23
CA THR A 80 9.09 1.21 -1.61
C THR A 80 8.21 1.98 -2.59
N GLU A 81 8.80 2.82 -3.44
CA GLU A 81 8.05 3.59 -4.43
C GLU A 81 7.48 2.67 -5.51
N PHE A 82 8.31 1.78 -6.06
CA PHE A 82 7.90 0.86 -7.12
C PHE A 82 6.82 -0.11 -6.65
N VAL A 83 7.06 -0.80 -5.53
CA VAL A 83 6.11 -1.76 -4.95
C VAL A 83 4.85 -1.06 -4.46
N GLY A 84 4.99 0.14 -3.91
CA GLY A 84 3.86 1.00 -3.55
C GLY A 84 2.96 1.30 -4.74
N ASP A 85 3.53 1.80 -5.83
CA ASP A 85 2.78 2.12 -7.05
C ASP A 85 2.12 0.88 -7.66
N LEU A 86 2.84 -0.24 -7.69
CA LEU A 86 2.33 -1.51 -8.18
C LEU A 86 1.14 -2.00 -7.34
N ALA A 87 1.26 -1.95 -6.01
CA ALA A 87 0.18 -2.34 -5.10
C ALA A 87 -1.06 -1.48 -5.31
N LEU A 88 -0.90 -0.16 -5.41
CA LEU A 88 -2.01 0.76 -5.64
C LEU A 88 -2.68 0.51 -6.99
N SER A 89 -1.90 0.33 -8.06
CA SER A 89 -2.43 0.03 -9.38
C SER A 89 -3.22 -1.28 -9.40
N LEU A 90 -2.75 -2.32 -8.71
CA LEU A 90 -3.46 -3.61 -8.61
C LEU A 90 -4.77 -3.49 -7.83
N MET A 91 -4.84 -2.58 -6.85
CA MET A 91 -6.04 -2.32 -6.06
C MET A 91 -6.99 -1.28 -6.67
N GLY A 92 -6.63 -0.67 -7.80
CA GLY A 92 -7.41 0.43 -8.40
C GLY A 92 -7.40 1.71 -7.54
N LEU A 93 -6.31 1.95 -6.81
CA LEU A 93 -6.13 3.09 -5.92
C LEU A 93 -5.11 4.08 -6.47
N GLU A 94 -5.20 5.32 -6.01
CA GLU A 94 -4.25 6.39 -6.31
C GLU A 94 -3.54 6.87 -5.05
N ARG A 95 -2.31 7.39 -5.20
CA ARG A 95 -1.57 8.00 -4.09
C ARG A 95 -2.28 9.25 -3.59
N GLY A 96 -2.37 9.40 -2.27
CA GLY A 96 -2.89 10.59 -1.60
C GLY A 96 -1.81 11.51 -1.05
#